data_AF-A0A969QZK5-F1
#
_entry.id   AF-A0A969QZK5-F1
#
_cell.length_a   1.000
_cell.length_b   1.000
_cell.length_c   1.000
_cell.angle_alpha   90.00
_cell.angle_beta   90.00
_cell.angle_gamma   90.00
#
_symmetry.space_group_name_H-M   'P 1'
#
loop_
_entity.id
_entity.type
_entity.pdbx_description
1 polymer ?
#
loop_
_entity_poly.entity_id
_entity_poly.type
_entity_poly.pdbx_seq_one_letter_code
_entity_poly.pdbx_strand_id
1 'polypeptide(L)'
;MTGNEAFIGRTGLNGIFQTRKKIGGLTASLYFDWNETGNLKELNLQTDSLPLAAYKTQLEPCWKECIELLTSLYGDPQQRGAMTPINSLTNGAFFPSHYWELTKGGAVLLGTAREGSTCQVVVRFSEKKPIVVEIR
;
A
#
# COMPACT_ATOMS: atom_id res chain seq x y z
N MET A 1 5.48 5.54 31.30
CA MET A 1 5.48 5.93 29.88
C MET A 1 4.24 6.75 29.63
N THR A 2 4.41 8.02 29.31
CA THR A 2 3.30 8.89 28.94
C THR A 2 2.86 8.58 27.49
N GLY A 3 1.61 8.86 27.12
CA GLY A 3 1.07 8.55 25.79
C GLY A 3 1.90 9.11 24.62
N ASN A 4 2.61 10.23 24.84
CA ASN A 4 3.50 10.83 23.84
C ASN A 4 4.78 10.03 23.57
N GLU A 5 5.37 9.40 24.60
CA GLU A 5 6.60 8.59 24.44
C GLU A 5 6.30 7.29 23.68
N ALA A 6 5.12 6.70 23.91
CA ALA A 6 4.65 5.53 23.18
C ALA A 6 4.42 5.84 21.69
N PHE A 7 3.94 7.05 21.36
CA PHE A 7 3.74 7.48 19.98
C PHE A 7 5.06 7.67 19.23
N ILE A 8 6.05 8.34 19.85
CA ILE A 8 7.38 8.56 19.26
C ILE A 8 8.12 7.23 19.02
N GLY A 9 8.06 6.30 19.98
CA GLY A 9 8.65 4.96 19.84
C GLY A 9 8.01 4.13 18.73
N ARG A 10 6.72 4.36 18.43
CA ARG A 10 5.95 3.63 17.40
C ARG A 10 6.13 4.21 16.01
N THR A 11 6.24 5.53 15.86
CA THR A 11 6.60 6.17 14.58
C THR A 11 8.03 5.84 14.16
N GLY A 12 8.92 5.58 15.12
CA GLY A 12 10.30 5.17 14.86
C GLY A 12 10.44 3.81 14.15
N LEU A 13 9.37 2.99 14.06
CA LEU A 13 9.39 1.71 13.36
C LEU A 13 9.13 1.81 11.86
N ASN A 14 8.68 2.96 11.37
CA ASN A 14 8.39 3.19 9.97
C ASN A 14 9.65 3.09 9.12
N GLY A 15 9.64 2.24 8.09
CA GLY A 15 10.78 2.00 7.22
C GLY A 15 11.82 0.99 7.75
N ILE A 16 11.69 0.52 9.00
CA ILE A 16 12.65 -0.44 9.59
C ILE A 16 12.45 -1.85 9.03
N PHE A 17 11.19 -2.31 8.94
CA PHE A 17 10.90 -3.65 8.47
C PHE A 17 10.79 -3.66 6.95
N GLN A 18 11.65 -4.44 6.31
CA GLN A 18 11.75 -4.51 4.85
C GLN A 18 11.53 -5.92 4.32
N THR A 19 11.08 -6.04 3.08
CA THR A 19 10.96 -7.32 2.41
C THR A 19 12.33 -7.97 2.23
N ARG A 20 12.46 -9.25 2.61
CA ARG A 20 13.71 -10.01 2.42
C ARG A 20 14.03 -10.27 0.95
N LYS A 21 12.99 -10.31 0.12
CA LYS A 21 13.07 -10.43 -1.33
C LYS A 21 12.44 -9.20 -1.95
N LYS A 22 12.97 -8.81 -3.10
CA LYS A 22 12.38 -7.76 -3.92
C LYS A 22 11.07 -8.23 -4.54
N ILE A 23 10.14 -7.30 -4.74
CA ILE A 23 8.88 -7.52 -5.46
C ILE A 23 8.96 -6.64 -6.71
N GLY A 24 8.97 -7.22 -7.90
CA GLY A 24 9.26 -6.54 -9.17
C GLY A 24 10.53 -5.71 -9.15
N GLY A 25 11.58 -6.25 -8.54
CA GLY A 25 12.90 -5.60 -8.46
C GLY A 25 13.01 -4.50 -7.39
N LEU A 26 11.94 -4.17 -6.68
CA LEU A 26 11.91 -3.14 -5.64
C LEU A 26 11.90 -3.73 -4.23
N THR A 27 12.60 -3.06 -3.32
CA THR A 27 12.44 -3.33 -1.88
C THR A 27 11.18 -2.62 -1.41
N ALA A 28 10.47 -3.22 -0.47
CA ALA A 28 9.33 -2.58 0.17
C ALA A 28 9.49 -2.59 1.69
N SER A 29 9.02 -1.51 2.33
CA SER A 29 9.12 -1.29 3.77
C SER A 29 7.75 -1.10 4.41
N LEU A 30 7.62 -1.50 5.67
CA LEU A 30 6.39 -1.33 6.43
C LEU A 30 6.31 0.04 7.10
N TYR A 31 5.11 0.62 7.05
CA TYR A 31 4.72 1.87 7.68
C TYR A 31 3.41 1.67 8.43
N PHE A 32 3.37 2.12 9.68
CA PHE A 32 2.28 1.93 10.61
C PHE A 32 1.56 3.26 10.83
N ASP A 33 0.25 3.28 10.60
CA ASP A 33 -0.64 4.40 10.92
C ASP A 33 -1.39 4.08 12.22
N TRP A 34 -1.19 4.91 13.24
CA TRP A 34 -1.77 4.74 14.57
C TRP A 34 -2.80 5.84 14.81
N ASN A 35 -3.94 5.49 15.40
CA ASN A 35 -4.92 6.48 15.82
C ASN A 35 -4.53 7.14 17.16
N GLU A 36 -5.19 8.23 17.53
CA GLU A 36 -4.93 8.99 18.76
C GLU A 36 -5.05 8.14 20.05
N THR A 37 -5.84 7.06 20.02
CA THR A 37 -5.98 6.13 21.16
C THR A 37 -4.88 5.06 21.20
N GLY A 38 -3.92 5.09 20.27
CA GLY A 38 -2.79 4.17 20.21
C GLY A 38 -3.08 2.80 19.59
N ASN A 39 -4.20 2.65 18.88
CA ASN A 39 -4.53 1.44 18.12
C ASN A 39 -4.02 1.55 16.67
N LEU A 40 -3.58 0.42 16.11
CA LEU A 40 -3.16 0.36 14.71
C LEU A 40 -4.39 0.55 13.81
N LYS A 41 -4.38 1.59 12.99
CA LYS A 41 -5.46 1.93 12.07
C LYS A 41 -5.22 1.34 10.68
N GLU A 42 -3.99 1.50 10.17
CA GLU A 42 -3.55 0.95 8.89
C GLU A 42 -2.10 0.48 8.97
N LEU A 43 -1.79 -0.55 8.19
CA LEU A 43 -0.42 -0.97 7.91
C LEU A 43 -0.20 -0.83 6.41
N ASN A 44 0.88 -0.17 6.00
CA ASN A 44 1.20 0.05 4.60
C ASN A 44 2.55 -0.60 4.29
N LEU A 45 2.58 -1.50 3.32
CA LEU A 45 3.81 -1.92 2.65
C LEU A 45 4.03 -1.00 1.46
N GLN A 46 5.10 -0.22 1.48
CA GLN A 46 5.43 0.77 0.45
C GLN A 46 6.74 0.40 -0.21
N THR A 47 6.77 0.37 -1.54
CA THR A 47 8.04 0.21 -2.26
C THR A 47 8.93 1.44 -2.09
N ASP A 48 10.19 1.32 -2.47
CA ASP A 48 11.03 2.48 -2.73
C ASP A 48 10.29 3.48 -3.64
N SER A 49 10.38 4.77 -3.29
CA SER A 49 9.86 5.87 -4.09
C SER A 49 10.74 6.07 -5.32
N LEU A 50 10.13 6.02 -6.50
CA LEU A 50 10.84 6.18 -7.78
C LEU A 50 10.41 7.45 -8.49
N PRO A 51 11.29 8.08 -9.30
CA PRO A 51 10.90 9.18 -10.16
C PRO A 51 9.75 8.79 -11.10
N LEU A 52 8.88 9.76 -11.43
CA LEU A 52 7.76 9.54 -12.36
C LEU A 52 8.18 8.90 -13.71
N ALA A 53 9.40 9.13 -14.18
CA ALA A 53 9.93 8.52 -15.40
C ALA A 53 10.04 6.98 -15.32
N ALA A 54 10.16 6.42 -14.12
CA ALA A 54 10.26 4.97 -13.88
C ALA A 54 8.89 4.27 -13.75
N TYR A 55 7.78 5.02 -13.87
CA TYR A 55 6.42 4.51 -13.63
C TYR A 55 6.10 3.27 -14.48
N LYS A 56 6.41 3.32 -15.78
CA LYS A 56 6.12 2.21 -16.70
C LYS A 56 7.17 1.11 -16.67
N THR A 57 8.44 1.46 -16.50
CA THR A 57 9.55 0.50 -16.65
C THR A 57 9.89 -0.25 -15.37
N GLN A 58 9.55 0.28 -14.20
CA GLN A 58 9.87 -0.34 -12.90
C GLN A 58 8.63 -0.48 -12.01
N LEU A 59 7.79 0.56 -11.92
CA LEU A 59 6.65 0.52 -11.02
C LEU A 59 5.54 -0.42 -11.50
N GLU A 60 5.25 -0.45 -12.80
CA GLU A 60 4.23 -1.35 -13.37
C GLU A 60 4.59 -2.85 -13.22
N PRO A 61 5.83 -3.30 -13.49
CA PRO A 61 6.24 -4.67 -13.17
C PRO A 61 6.07 -5.03 -11.68
N CYS A 62 6.50 -4.17 -10.77
CA CYS A 62 6.31 -4.37 -9.33
C CYS A 62 4.84 -4.46 -8.94
N TRP A 63 4.00 -3.59 -9.50
CA TRP A 63 2.56 -3.64 -9.28
C TRP A 63 1.96 -4.98 -9.76
N LYS A 64 2.38 -5.51 -10.92
CA LYS A 64 1.93 -6.82 -11.41
C LYS A 64 2.34 -7.96 -10.48
N GLU A 65 3.61 -7.98 -10.05
CA GLU A 65 4.08 -9.01 -9.12
C GLU A 65 3.38 -8.93 -7.74
N CYS A 66 3.01 -7.72 -7.29
CA CYS A 66 2.16 -7.58 -6.10
C CYS A 66 0.78 -8.22 -6.30
N ILE A 67 0.16 -8.12 -7.48
CA ILE A 67 -1.12 -8.79 -7.76
C ILE A 67 -0.96 -10.31 -7.63
N GLU A 68 0.08 -10.88 -8.24
CA GLU A 68 0.35 -12.32 -8.19
C GLU A 68 0.57 -12.80 -6.76
N LEU A 69 1.40 -12.07 -6.00
CA LEU A 69 1.69 -12.38 -4.60
C LEU A 69 0.43 -12.31 -3.72
N LEU A 70 -0.35 -11.23 -3.83
CA LEU A 70 -1.56 -11.06 -3.04
C LEU A 70 -2.62 -12.08 -3.41
N THR A 71 -2.75 -12.41 -4.70
CA THR A 71 -3.65 -13.46 -5.18
C THR A 71 -3.23 -14.84 -4.63
N SER A 72 -1.93 -15.13 -4.59
CA SER A 72 -1.44 -16.37 -3.99
C SER A 72 -1.71 -16.47 -2.48
N LEU A 73 -1.76 -15.34 -1.77
CA LEU A 73 -1.95 -15.30 -0.31
C LEU A 73 -3.43 -15.28 0.09
N TYR A 74 -4.27 -14.61 -0.70
CA TYR A 74 -5.64 -14.27 -0.30
C TYR A 74 -6.71 -14.72 -1.31
N GLY A 75 -6.33 -15.36 -2.40
CA GLY A 75 -7.24 -15.72 -3.51
C GLY A 75 -7.51 -14.54 -4.44
N ASP A 76 -8.50 -14.70 -5.32
CA ASP A 76 -8.83 -13.67 -6.31
C ASP A 76 -9.34 -12.38 -5.64
N PRO A 77 -8.96 -11.19 -6.17
CA PRO A 77 -9.46 -9.93 -5.68
C PRO A 77 -10.96 -9.76 -5.96
N GLN A 78 -11.70 -9.25 -4.98
CA GLN A 78 -13.11 -8.88 -5.14
C GLN A 78 -13.28 -7.68 -6.08
N GLN A 79 -12.29 -6.78 -6.14
CA GLN A 79 -12.23 -5.76 -7.19
C GLN A 79 -10.88 -5.72 -7.86
N ARG A 80 -10.88 -5.58 -9.18
CA ARG A 80 -9.70 -5.45 -10.02
C ARG A 80 -9.85 -4.31 -11.01
N GLY A 81 -8.78 -3.57 -11.20
CA GLY A 81 -8.71 -2.43 -12.09
C GLY A 81 -7.33 -2.32 -12.70
N ALA A 82 -7.24 -1.58 -13.81
CA ALA A 82 -5.94 -1.26 -14.40
C ALA A 82 -5.11 -0.40 -13.42
N MET A 83 -3.79 -0.46 -13.55
CA MET A 83 -2.91 0.49 -12.87
C MET A 83 -3.27 1.90 -13.31
N THR A 84 -3.42 2.82 -12.36
CA THR A 84 -3.80 4.20 -12.62
C THR A 84 -2.82 4.83 -13.63
N PRO A 85 -3.29 5.52 -14.68
CA PRO A 85 -2.40 6.26 -15.57
C PRO A 85 -1.63 7.35 -14.82
N ILE A 86 -0.35 7.58 -15.18
CA ILE A 86 0.51 8.53 -14.47
C ILE A 86 -0.03 9.97 -14.48
N ASN A 87 -0.72 10.36 -15.56
CA ASN A 87 -1.37 11.67 -15.70
C ASN A 87 -2.61 11.82 -14.81
N SER A 88 -3.17 10.72 -14.30
CA SER A 88 -4.29 10.71 -13.37
C SER A 88 -3.84 10.61 -11.90
N LEU A 89 -2.53 10.48 -11.64
CA LEU A 89 -1.99 10.47 -10.28
C LEU A 89 -1.83 11.88 -9.75
N THR A 90 -2.82 12.32 -8.97
CA THR A 90 -2.75 13.56 -8.18
C THR A 90 -1.68 13.45 -7.10
N ASN A 91 -0.94 14.53 -6.88
CA ASN A 91 0.05 14.60 -5.81
C ASN A 91 -0.59 14.44 -4.42
N GLY A 92 0.06 13.69 -3.52
CA GLY A 92 -0.38 13.46 -2.15
C GLY A 92 -1.53 12.47 -2.03
N ALA A 93 -1.82 11.70 -3.08
CA ALA A 93 -2.95 10.78 -3.13
C ALA A 93 -2.51 9.34 -3.42
N PHE A 94 -3.31 8.41 -2.87
CA PHE A 94 -3.22 6.97 -3.13
C PHE A 94 -4.43 6.53 -3.96
N PHE A 95 -4.16 5.81 -5.05
CA PHE A 95 -5.15 5.33 -5.99
C PHE A 95 -5.19 3.79 -5.96
N PRO A 96 -6.16 3.19 -5.26
CA PRO A 96 -6.31 1.74 -5.24
C PRO A 96 -6.80 1.24 -6.60
N SER A 97 -6.20 0.15 -7.08
CA SER A 97 -6.63 -0.58 -8.27
C SER A 97 -7.19 -1.96 -7.96
N HIS A 98 -6.81 -2.56 -6.82
CA HIS A 98 -7.33 -3.86 -6.41
C HIS A 98 -7.72 -3.88 -4.94
N TYR A 99 -8.70 -4.73 -4.63
CA TYR A 99 -9.23 -4.95 -3.29
C TYR A 99 -9.38 -6.44 -3.01
N TRP A 100 -8.85 -6.86 -1.85
CA TRP A 100 -9.10 -8.17 -1.25
C TRP A 100 -9.79 -8.02 0.10
N GLU A 101 -10.81 -8.84 0.33
CA GLU A 101 -11.39 -9.04 1.66
C GLU A 101 -10.66 -10.20 2.37
N LEU A 102 -10.18 -9.96 3.59
CA LEU A 102 -9.45 -10.95 4.36
C LEU A 102 -10.40 -11.85 5.15
N THR A 103 -10.14 -13.16 5.14
CA THR A 103 -10.99 -14.18 5.80
C THR A 103 -11.12 -13.99 7.31
N LYS A 104 -10.10 -13.40 7.96
CA LYS A 104 -10.10 -13.12 9.41
C LYS A 104 -10.58 -11.71 9.76
N GLY A 105 -11.17 -11.00 8.80
CA GLY A 105 -11.56 -9.60 8.94
C GLY A 105 -10.50 -8.64 8.40
N GLY A 106 -10.95 -7.45 8.02
CA GLY A 106 -10.13 -6.46 7.34
C GLY A 106 -10.07 -6.62 5.82
N ALA A 107 -9.18 -5.83 5.23
CA ALA A 107 -9.07 -5.59 3.81
C ALA A 107 -7.62 -5.33 3.40
N VAL A 108 -7.31 -5.69 2.15
CA VAL A 108 -6.07 -5.29 1.47
C VAL A 108 -6.42 -4.47 0.24
N LEU A 109 -5.78 -3.32 0.10
CA LEU A 109 -5.83 -2.49 -1.10
C LEU A 109 -4.45 -2.45 -1.73
N LEU A 110 -4.36 -2.75 -3.02
CA LEU A 110 -3.16 -2.51 -3.82
C LEU A 110 -3.41 -1.31 -4.71
N GLY A 111 -2.42 -0.43 -4.81
CA GLY A 111 -2.49 0.71 -5.69
C GLY A 111 -1.18 1.45 -5.83
N THR A 112 -1.28 2.67 -6.34
CA THR A 112 -0.13 3.55 -6.57
C THR A 112 -0.34 4.85 -5.81
N ALA A 113 0.73 5.35 -5.21
CA ALA A 113 0.73 6.65 -4.55
C ALA A 113 1.74 7.56 -5.23
N ARG A 114 1.46 8.86 -5.20
CA ARG A 114 2.37 9.91 -5.67
C ARG A 114 2.68 10.89 -4.54
N GLU A 115 3.95 11.20 -4.39
CA GLU A 115 4.44 12.24 -3.50
C GLU A 115 5.43 13.13 -4.27
N GLY A 116 5.08 14.40 -4.48
CA GLY A 116 5.78 15.33 -5.34
C GLY A 116 6.07 14.79 -6.75
N SER A 117 7.36 14.56 -6.99
CA SER A 117 7.93 14.04 -8.25
C SER A 117 8.27 12.55 -8.20
N THR A 118 7.86 11.85 -7.14
CA THR A 118 8.04 10.41 -7.00
C THR A 118 6.71 9.67 -6.91
N CYS A 119 6.78 8.37 -7.15
CA CYS A 119 5.66 7.44 -7.10
C CYS A 119 6.13 6.11 -6.53
N GLN A 120 5.19 5.37 -5.93
CA GLN A 120 5.46 4.09 -5.31
C GLN A 120 4.24 3.17 -5.40
N VAL A 121 4.47 1.86 -5.34
CA VAL A 121 3.42 0.86 -5.14
C VAL A 121 3.14 0.78 -3.65
N VAL A 122 1.87 0.78 -3.29
CA VAL A 122 1.42 0.67 -1.90
C VAL A 122 0.45 -0.49 -1.78
N VAL A 123 0.71 -1.35 -0.81
CA VAL A 123 -0.24 -2.34 -0.30
C VAL A 123 -0.70 -1.87 1.08
N ARG A 124 -1.96 -1.50 1.20
CA ARG A 124 -2.58 -1.05 2.45
C ARG A 124 -3.42 -2.15 3.06
N PHE A 125 -3.15 -2.45 4.31
CA PHE A 125 -3.94 -3.32 5.17
C PHE A 125 -4.75 -2.46 6.14
N SER A 126 -6.04 -2.74 6.27
CA SER A 126 -6.88 -2.10 7.28
C SER A 126 -7.87 -3.09 7.87
N GLU A 127 -8.24 -2.87 9.14
CA GLU A 127 -9.37 -3.57 9.76
C GLU A 127 -10.71 -3.08 9.19
N LYS A 128 -10.77 -1.83 8.71
CA LYS A 128 -11.96 -1.26 8.09
C LYS A 128 -12.07 -1.71 6.64
N LYS A 129 -13.20 -2.32 6.30
CA LYS A 129 -13.52 -2.66 4.92
C LYS A 129 -14.02 -1.39 4.19
N PRO A 130 -13.44 -1.03 3.05
CA PRO A 130 -13.97 0.06 2.23
C PRO A 130 -15.38 -0.31 1.73
N ILE A 131 -16.25 0.69 1.59
CA ILE A 131 -17.55 0.49 0.95
C ILE A 131 -17.29 0.33 -0.55
N VAL A 132 -17.51 -0.88 -1.04
CA VAL A 132 -17.47 -1.20 -2.47
C VAL A 132 -18.74 -0.66 -3.11
N VAL A 133 -18.59 0.31 -4.02
CA VAL A 133 -19.69 0.84 -4.84
C VAL A 133 -19.52 0.33 -6.26
N GLU A 134 -20.47 -0.47 -6.74
CA GLU A 134 -20.56 -0.83 -8.15
C GLU A 134 -21.26 0.31 -8.91
N ILE A 135 -20.55 0.96 -9.83
CA ILE A 135 -21.17 1.88 -10.78
C ILE A 135 -21.63 1.04 -11.97
N ARG A 136 -22.96 0.91 -12.14
CA ARG A 136 -23.60 0.25 -13.28
C ARG A 136 -23.67 1.17 -14.49
#